data_AF-A0A9D7FMM3-F1
#
_entry.id   AF-A0A9D7FMM3-F1
#
_cell.length_a   1.000
_cell.length_b   1.000
_cell.length_c   1.000
_cell.angle_alpha   90.00
_cell.angle_beta   90.00
_cell.angle_gamma   90.00
#
_symmetry.space_group_name_H-M   'P 1'
#
loop_
_entity.id
_entity.type
_entity.pdbx_description
1 polymer ?
#
loop_
_entity_poly.entity_id
_entity_poly.type
_entity_poly.pdbx_seq_one_letter_code
_entity_poly.pdbx_strand_id
1 'polypeptide(L)'
;MRKLSWAISFGHGRPAGSASAFSLERAVASQATWWDKTPWEEPDRGFIWYPDPMDPKPERKKDVEPPPRPKTIYEMTTLEEIKKELERIKGDAVVNPTEEKVLAFLRAQNWVMDKASLFADVSRRAVWRNPDVNYAARSPVANFAVQNARQRQTQERKDTIKALASTHGILYFARSDCNFCKDQSPVLKAFSTATGMPVLTISMDGGPISMFPDAKKTTVSRLLARATVFKRFLPSFSSIVRPGK
;
A
#
# COMPACT_ATOMS: atom_id res chain seq x y z
N MET A 1 19.25 -57.43 4.15
CA MET A 1 19.23 -57.93 2.76
C MET A 1 19.08 -59.45 2.78
N ARG A 2 18.08 -60.02 2.13
CA ARG A 2 17.98 -61.48 1.91
C ARG A 2 17.67 -61.73 0.44
N LYS A 3 18.66 -62.19 -0.31
CA LYS A 3 18.50 -62.75 -1.65
C LYS A 3 18.12 -64.22 -1.51
N LEU A 4 17.09 -64.67 -2.21
CA LEU A 4 16.97 -66.05 -2.64
C LEU A 4 16.54 -66.04 -4.11
N SER A 5 17.12 -66.95 -4.87
CA SER A 5 17.13 -66.94 -6.33
C SER A 5 17.14 -68.37 -6.83
N TRP A 6 16.41 -68.64 -7.92
CA TRP A 6 16.49 -69.87 -8.73
C TRP A 6 16.04 -71.17 -8.02
N ALA A 7 15.70 -72.26 -8.72
CA ALA A 7 15.78 -72.55 -10.15
C ALA A 7 14.54 -73.33 -10.67
N ILE A 8 14.38 -73.36 -12.00
CA ILE A 8 13.48 -74.26 -12.73
C ILE A 8 14.22 -75.59 -12.99
N SER A 9 13.50 -76.72 -13.09
CA SER A 9 14.03 -77.91 -13.79
C SER A 9 12.96 -78.65 -14.60
N PHE A 10 13.41 -79.49 -15.53
CA PHE A 10 12.70 -79.89 -16.76
C PHE A 10 12.27 -81.37 -16.82
N GLY A 11 11.32 -81.64 -17.71
CA GLY A 11 11.17 -82.93 -18.41
C GLY A 11 9.97 -83.78 -17.97
N HIS A 12 9.32 -84.58 -18.82
CA HIS A 12 9.71 -85.08 -20.15
C HIS A 12 8.47 -85.25 -21.08
N GLY A 13 8.67 -85.35 -22.40
CA GLY A 13 7.72 -86.03 -23.31
C GLY A 13 7.20 -85.26 -24.52
N ARG A 14 7.84 -85.45 -25.69
CA ARG A 14 7.31 -85.31 -27.07
C ARG A 14 7.55 -86.66 -27.79
N PRO A 15 7.08 -86.92 -29.04
CA PRO A 15 6.20 -86.15 -29.93
C PRO A 15 4.80 -86.84 -29.97
N ALA A 16 3.91 -86.80 -30.99
CA ALA A 16 3.90 -86.24 -32.35
C ALA A 16 2.46 -85.90 -32.81
N GLY A 17 2.33 -85.21 -33.95
CA GLY A 17 1.06 -84.94 -34.63
C GLY A 17 1.19 -83.73 -35.58
N SER A 18 1.02 -83.95 -36.88
CA SER A 18 1.35 -82.99 -37.93
C SER A 18 0.26 -81.96 -38.22
N ALA A 19 0.70 -80.73 -38.51
CA ALA A 19 0.15 -79.77 -39.48
C ALA A 19 -1.38 -79.51 -39.53
N SER A 20 -1.76 -78.27 -39.22
CA SER A 20 -2.45 -77.39 -40.17
C SER A 20 -2.32 -75.93 -39.72
N ALA A 21 -2.05 -75.03 -40.66
CA ALA A 21 -2.13 -73.60 -40.41
C ALA A 21 -3.55 -73.12 -40.69
N PHE A 22 -4.25 -72.60 -39.69
CA PHE A 22 -5.47 -71.82 -39.87
C PHE A 22 -5.50 -70.61 -38.93
N SER A 23 -6.10 -69.55 -39.46
CA SER A 23 -6.13 -68.16 -39.00
C SER A 23 -6.09 -67.89 -37.50
N LEU A 24 -5.27 -66.89 -37.15
CA LEU A 24 -5.33 -66.15 -35.89
C LEU A 24 -6.55 -65.20 -35.92
N GLU A 25 -7.76 -65.75 -35.91
CA GLU A 25 -9.00 -64.96 -35.91
C GLU A 25 -9.57 -64.75 -34.49
N ARG A 26 -9.82 -63.47 -34.24
CA ARG A 26 -10.01 -62.82 -32.95
C ARG A 26 -11.38 -63.15 -32.35
N ALA A 27 -11.46 -64.19 -31.52
CA ALA A 27 -12.64 -64.44 -30.68
C ALA A 27 -12.71 -63.43 -29.52
N VAL A 28 -13.31 -62.26 -29.77
CA VAL A 28 -13.92 -61.47 -28.68
C VAL A 28 -15.14 -62.24 -28.22
N ALA A 29 -14.98 -63.09 -27.20
CA ALA A 29 -16.09 -63.79 -26.58
C ALA A 29 -17.00 -62.76 -25.89
N SER A 30 -18.08 -62.36 -26.57
CA SER A 30 -19.19 -61.66 -25.96
C SER A 30 -19.76 -62.55 -24.85
N GLN A 31 -19.97 -61.98 -23.67
CA GLN A 31 -20.62 -62.67 -22.56
C GLN A 31 -22.12 -62.74 -22.84
N ALA A 32 -22.53 -63.70 -23.67
CA ALA A 32 -23.94 -64.01 -23.90
C ALA A 32 -24.62 -64.27 -22.56
N THR A 33 -25.66 -63.50 -22.26
CA THR A 33 -26.43 -63.62 -21.02
C THR A 33 -27.35 -64.84 -21.09
N TRP A 34 -27.95 -65.22 -19.96
CA TRP A 34 -28.84 -66.38 -19.91
C TRP A 34 -30.01 -66.29 -20.91
N TRP A 35 -30.47 -65.07 -21.21
CA TRP A 35 -31.55 -64.75 -22.15
C TRP A 35 -31.14 -64.82 -23.63
N ASP A 36 -29.84 -64.74 -23.94
CA ASP A 36 -29.33 -64.72 -25.31
C ASP A 36 -29.11 -66.13 -25.90
N LYS A 37 -29.21 -67.18 -25.09
CA LYS A 37 -29.01 -68.58 -25.49
C LYS A 37 -30.31 -69.37 -25.49
N THR A 38 -30.48 -70.25 -26.46
CA THR A 38 -31.67 -71.10 -26.56
C THR A 38 -31.49 -72.44 -25.81
N PRO A 39 -32.57 -73.06 -25.29
CA PRO A 39 -32.49 -74.36 -24.62
C PRO A 39 -31.95 -75.51 -25.50
N TRP A 40 -31.94 -75.33 -26.81
CA TRP A 40 -31.44 -76.31 -27.78
C TRP A 40 -29.90 -76.34 -27.87
N GLU A 41 -29.24 -75.29 -27.39
CA GLU A 41 -27.77 -75.14 -27.40
C GLU A 41 -27.12 -75.61 -26.08
N GLU A 42 -27.91 -75.76 -25.02
CA GLU A 42 -27.48 -76.23 -23.69
C GLU A 42 -28.41 -77.37 -23.23
N PRO A 43 -28.13 -78.65 -23.57
CA PRO A 43 -29.00 -79.79 -23.24
C PRO A 43 -29.25 -79.98 -21.74
N ASP A 44 -28.34 -79.44 -20.92
CA ASP A 44 -28.36 -79.51 -19.46
C ASP A 44 -29.33 -78.48 -18.84
N ARG A 45 -29.87 -77.54 -19.65
CA ARG A 45 -30.79 -76.48 -19.21
C ARG A 45 -32.22 -77.01 -19.13
N GLY A 46 -32.74 -77.20 -17.91
CA GLY A 46 -34.13 -77.58 -17.67
C GLY A 46 -35.15 -76.53 -18.16
N PHE A 47 -36.21 -76.97 -18.83
CA PHE A 47 -37.22 -76.12 -19.48
C PHE A 47 -38.14 -75.30 -18.53
N ILE A 48 -38.16 -75.62 -17.24
CA ILE A 48 -39.07 -75.01 -16.23
C ILE A 48 -38.25 -74.40 -15.08
N TRP A 49 -37.08 -73.87 -15.38
CA TRP A 49 -36.25 -73.17 -14.39
C TRP A 49 -35.61 -71.91 -14.98
N TYR A 50 -35.79 -70.81 -14.27
CA TYR A 50 -35.17 -69.52 -14.54
C TYR A 50 -34.14 -69.28 -13.45
N PRO A 51 -32.92 -68.81 -13.75
CA PRO A 51 -32.05 -68.28 -12.72
C PRO A 51 -32.71 -67.05 -12.10
N ASP A 52 -32.51 -66.86 -10.81
CA ASP A 52 -32.87 -65.60 -10.16
C ASP A 52 -32.24 -64.44 -10.96
N PRO A 53 -32.98 -63.33 -11.18
CA PRO A 53 -32.46 -62.21 -11.93
C PRO A 53 -31.17 -61.75 -11.27
N MET A 54 -30.05 -61.88 -11.97
CA MET A 54 -28.75 -61.46 -11.46
C MET A 54 -28.88 -60.00 -11.02
N ASP A 55 -28.70 -59.75 -9.72
CA ASP A 55 -28.66 -58.38 -9.18
C ASP A 55 -27.79 -57.54 -10.11
N PRO A 56 -28.27 -56.37 -10.59
CA PRO A 56 -27.57 -55.58 -11.57
C PRO A 56 -26.16 -55.32 -11.04
N LYS A 57 -25.18 -56.00 -11.66
CA LYS A 57 -23.80 -56.08 -11.20
C LYS A 57 -23.38 -54.68 -10.81
N PRO A 58 -23.10 -54.41 -9.52
CA PRO A 58 -23.10 -53.06 -9.00
C PRO A 58 -22.19 -52.24 -9.90
N GLU A 59 -22.79 -51.24 -10.57
CA GLU A 59 -22.03 -50.36 -11.44
C GLU A 59 -20.83 -49.91 -10.63
N ARG A 60 -19.62 -50.14 -11.17
CA ARG A 60 -18.42 -49.66 -10.50
C ARG A 60 -18.65 -48.18 -10.29
N LYS A 61 -18.87 -47.78 -9.03
CA LYS A 61 -18.99 -46.38 -8.65
C LYS A 61 -17.82 -45.70 -9.33
N LYS A 62 -18.09 -44.84 -10.33
CA LYS A 62 -17.02 -44.08 -10.98
C LYS A 62 -16.20 -43.51 -9.85
N ASP A 63 -14.89 -43.79 -9.86
CA ASP A 63 -14.01 -43.37 -8.78
C ASP A 63 -14.24 -41.87 -8.55
N VAL A 64 -14.90 -41.55 -7.44
CA VAL A 64 -15.22 -40.17 -7.10
C VAL A 64 -13.87 -39.55 -6.84
N GLU A 65 -13.45 -38.65 -7.73
CA GLU A 65 -12.18 -37.94 -7.57
C GLU A 65 -12.10 -37.45 -6.12
N PRO A 66 -11.00 -37.74 -5.39
CA PRO A 66 -10.87 -37.27 -4.02
C PRO A 66 -11.14 -35.77 -3.99
N PRO A 67 -11.98 -35.27 -3.05
CA PRO A 67 -12.35 -33.86 -3.03
C PRO A 67 -11.07 -33.01 -3.09
N PRO A 68 -11.06 -31.94 -3.92
CA PRO A 68 -9.84 -31.19 -4.19
C PRO A 68 -9.22 -30.76 -2.87
N ARG A 69 -7.96 -31.18 -2.65
CA ARG A 69 -7.24 -30.92 -1.41
C ARG A 69 -7.30 -29.41 -1.13
N PRO A 70 -7.63 -28.99 0.11
CA PRO A 70 -7.72 -27.57 0.43
C PRO A 70 -6.37 -26.92 0.12
N LYS A 71 -6.38 -25.89 -0.74
CA LYS A 71 -5.18 -25.15 -1.13
C LYS A 71 -4.47 -24.67 0.13
N THR A 72 -3.17 -24.90 0.22
CA THR A 72 -2.41 -24.33 1.33
C THR A 72 -2.26 -22.82 1.14
N ILE A 73 -2.09 -22.05 2.22
CA ILE A 73 -1.91 -20.59 2.14
C ILE A 73 -0.77 -20.17 1.18
N TYR A 74 0.25 -21.03 1.04
CA TYR A 74 1.40 -20.86 0.16
C TYR A 74 1.05 -20.86 -1.34
N GLU A 75 -0.06 -21.48 -1.73
CA GLU A 75 -0.56 -21.61 -3.11
C GLU A 75 -1.57 -20.52 -3.49
N MET A 76 -2.03 -19.71 -2.52
CA MET A 76 -3.01 -18.66 -2.73
C MET A 76 -2.36 -17.46 -3.44
N THR A 77 -3.02 -16.95 -4.48
CA THR A 77 -2.48 -15.88 -5.33
C THR A 77 -3.14 -14.53 -5.08
N THR A 78 -4.37 -14.50 -4.56
CA THR A 78 -5.06 -13.24 -4.24
C THR A 78 -4.92 -12.87 -2.76
N LEU A 79 -4.85 -11.56 -2.48
CA LEU A 79 -4.68 -11.05 -1.11
C LEU A 79 -5.86 -11.40 -0.19
N GLU A 80 -7.08 -11.41 -0.72
CA GLU A 80 -8.28 -11.69 0.09
C GLU A 80 -8.40 -13.18 0.45
N GLU A 81 -7.97 -14.10 -0.41
CA GLU A 81 -7.82 -15.53 -0.06
C GLU A 81 -6.78 -15.69 1.07
N ILE A 82 -5.60 -15.07 0.93
CA ILE A 82 -4.52 -15.14 1.92
C ILE A 82 -4.97 -14.60 3.29
N LYS A 83 -5.64 -13.44 3.32
CA LYS A 83 -6.19 -12.86 4.56
C LYS A 83 -7.18 -13.82 5.23
N LYS A 84 -8.17 -14.31 4.47
CA LYS A 84 -9.23 -15.19 4.98
C LYS A 84 -8.67 -16.49 5.56
N GLU A 85 -7.69 -17.10 4.89
CA GLU A 85 -7.06 -18.33 5.38
C GLU A 85 -6.15 -18.06 6.59
N LEU A 86 -5.40 -16.95 6.62
CA LEU A 86 -4.62 -16.57 7.79
C LEU A 86 -5.52 -16.33 9.01
N GLU A 87 -6.66 -15.66 8.83
CA GLU A 87 -7.67 -15.46 9.87
C GLU A 87 -8.27 -16.80 10.34
N ARG A 88 -8.54 -17.74 9.43
CA ARG A 88 -9.02 -19.09 9.76
C ARG A 88 -8.01 -19.86 10.60
N ILE A 89 -6.74 -19.91 10.18
CA ILE A 89 -5.64 -20.57 10.91
C ILE A 89 -5.41 -19.91 12.27
N LYS A 90 -5.48 -18.58 12.34
CA LYS A 90 -5.40 -17.83 13.61
C LYS A 90 -6.57 -18.16 14.54
N GLY A 91 -7.79 -18.22 14.01
CA GLY A 91 -8.99 -18.61 14.76
C GLY A 91 -8.83 -19.99 15.38
N ASP A 92 -8.45 -20.99 14.57
CA ASP A 92 -8.17 -22.36 15.05
C ASP A 92 -7.15 -22.37 16.20
N ALA A 93 -6.04 -21.65 16.06
CA ALA A 93 -4.96 -21.61 17.05
C ALA A 93 -5.30 -20.82 18.33
N VAL A 94 -6.18 -19.82 18.24
CA VAL A 94 -6.65 -19.03 19.40
C VAL A 94 -7.73 -19.79 20.18
N VAL A 95 -8.66 -20.46 19.49
CA VAL A 95 -9.74 -21.24 20.12
C VAL A 95 -9.21 -22.55 20.72
N ASN A 96 -8.29 -23.22 20.03
CA ASN A 96 -7.68 -24.48 20.48
C ASN A 96 -6.15 -24.36 20.48
N PRO A 97 -5.54 -23.82 21.56
CA PRO A 97 -4.10 -23.57 21.62
C PRO A 97 -3.31 -24.87 21.85
N THR A 98 -3.05 -25.61 20.77
CA THR A 98 -2.08 -26.72 20.75
C THR A 98 -0.81 -26.32 20.00
N GLU A 99 0.32 -26.93 20.35
CA GLU A 99 1.63 -26.60 19.77
C GLU A 99 1.62 -26.67 18.24
N GLU A 100 1.02 -27.72 17.66
CA GLU A 100 0.89 -27.89 16.20
C GLU A 100 0.11 -26.76 15.53
N LYS A 101 -0.98 -26.29 16.15
CA LYS A 101 -1.85 -25.24 15.60
C LYS A 101 -1.20 -23.86 15.70
N VAL A 102 -0.57 -23.57 16.84
CA VAL A 102 0.23 -22.35 17.03
C VAL A 102 1.41 -22.33 16.05
N LEU A 103 2.11 -23.45 15.87
CA LEU A 103 3.21 -23.56 14.91
C LEU A 103 2.74 -23.41 13.45
N ALA A 104 1.57 -23.95 13.10
CA ALA A 104 0.96 -23.73 11.78
C ALA A 104 0.63 -22.25 11.54
N PHE A 105 0.06 -21.56 12.54
CA PHE A 105 -0.17 -20.11 12.48
C PHE A 105 1.14 -19.32 12.33
N LEU A 106 2.16 -19.59 13.14
CA LEU A 106 3.45 -18.87 13.08
C LEU A 106 4.14 -19.06 11.72
N ARG A 107 4.09 -20.26 11.12
CA ARG A 107 4.62 -20.51 9.76
C ARG A 107 3.85 -19.72 8.69
N ALA A 108 2.52 -19.72 8.77
CA ALA A 108 1.67 -18.95 7.85
C ALA A 108 1.90 -17.43 7.99
N GLN A 109 2.03 -16.94 9.23
CA GLN A 109 2.33 -15.54 9.52
C GLN A 109 3.70 -15.12 8.96
N ASN A 110 4.76 -15.92 9.19
CA ASN A 110 6.09 -15.65 8.67
C ASN A 110 6.09 -15.55 7.15
N TRP A 111 5.41 -16.46 6.45
CA TRP A 111 5.30 -16.39 4.99
C TRP A 111 4.62 -15.09 4.49
N VAL A 112 3.58 -14.61 5.19
CA VAL A 112 2.97 -13.30 4.86
C VAL A 112 3.95 -12.14 5.14
N MET A 113 4.76 -12.23 6.20
CA MET A 113 5.82 -11.25 6.48
C MET A 113 6.94 -11.28 5.43
N ASP A 114 7.29 -12.44 4.88
CA ASP A 114 8.25 -12.56 3.77
C ASP A 114 7.70 -11.87 2.50
N LYS A 115 6.41 -12.07 2.19
CA LYS A 115 5.74 -11.36 1.08
C LYS A 115 5.72 -9.84 1.30
N ALA A 116 5.44 -9.38 2.52
CA ALA A 116 5.47 -7.96 2.87
C ALA A 116 6.88 -7.36 2.76
N SER A 117 7.91 -8.12 3.14
CA SER A 117 9.32 -7.72 3.01
C SER A 117 9.73 -7.57 1.55
N LEU A 118 9.37 -8.55 0.70
CA LEU A 118 9.59 -8.48 -0.76
C LEU A 118 8.85 -7.28 -1.38
N PHE A 119 7.61 -7.02 -0.96
CA PHE A 119 6.85 -5.84 -1.40
C PHE A 119 7.57 -4.55 -1.04
N ALA A 120 7.98 -4.36 0.22
CA ALA A 120 8.70 -3.16 0.66
C ALA A 120 9.97 -2.90 -0.16
N ASP A 121 10.71 -3.95 -0.48
CA ASP A 121 11.92 -3.88 -1.31
C ASP A 121 11.63 -3.50 -2.78
N VAL A 122 10.56 -4.07 -3.37
CA VAL A 122 10.10 -3.72 -4.72
C VAL A 122 9.59 -2.27 -4.75
N SER A 123 8.79 -1.86 -3.77
CA SER A 123 8.30 -0.48 -3.62
C SER A 123 9.45 0.51 -3.49
N ARG A 124 10.49 0.22 -2.70
CA ARG A 124 11.66 1.10 -2.58
C ARG A 124 12.38 1.28 -3.92
N ARG A 125 12.58 0.20 -4.68
CA ARG A 125 13.16 0.27 -6.04
C ARG A 125 12.26 1.01 -7.02
N ALA A 126 10.94 0.86 -6.92
CA ALA A 126 9.97 1.59 -7.75
C ALA A 126 10.02 3.11 -7.48
N VAL A 127 10.10 3.53 -6.21
CA VAL A 127 10.23 4.95 -5.83
C VAL A 127 11.58 5.55 -6.27
N TRP A 128 12.64 4.75 -6.37
CA TRP A 128 13.92 5.23 -6.92
C TRP A 128 13.90 5.41 -8.43
N ARG A 129 13.13 4.60 -9.17
CA ARG A 129 13.03 4.69 -10.63
C ARG A 129 12.03 5.75 -11.10
N ASN A 130 11.04 6.09 -10.27
CA ASN A 130 9.96 7.01 -10.58
C ASN A 130 10.03 8.22 -9.62
N PRO A 131 10.69 9.32 -9.98
CA PRO A 131 10.93 10.45 -9.06
C PRO A 131 9.67 11.27 -8.74
N ASP A 132 8.62 11.14 -9.54
CA ASP A 132 7.30 11.76 -9.37
C ASP A 132 6.57 11.27 -8.10
N VAL A 133 6.66 9.98 -7.78
CA VAL A 133 6.11 9.42 -6.54
C VAL A 133 7.00 9.67 -5.32
N ASN A 134 8.26 10.12 -5.52
CA ASN A 134 9.21 10.32 -4.44
C ASN A 134 9.04 11.69 -3.75
N TYR A 135 8.51 11.69 -2.52
CA TYR A 135 8.40 12.93 -1.73
C TYR A 135 9.75 13.64 -1.52
N ALA A 136 10.85 12.89 -1.37
CA ALA A 136 12.18 13.46 -1.16
C ALA A 136 12.70 14.27 -2.35
N ALA A 137 12.14 14.09 -3.56
CA ALA A 137 12.42 14.92 -4.72
C ALA A 137 11.72 16.29 -4.66
N ARG A 138 10.58 16.40 -3.95
CA ARG A 138 9.82 17.64 -3.79
C ARG A 138 10.16 18.41 -2.51
N SER A 139 10.65 17.73 -1.47
CA SER A 139 11.00 18.37 -0.20
C SER A 139 12.09 17.57 0.53
N PRO A 140 13.08 18.26 1.16
CA PRO A 140 14.16 17.56 1.86
C PRO A 140 13.59 16.76 3.04
N VAL A 141 13.99 15.49 3.15
CA VAL A 141 13.61 14.61 4.27
C VAL A 141 14.71 14.46 5.33
N ALA A 142 15.98 14.72 4.97
CA ALA A 142 17.09 14.64 5.90
C ALA A 142 17.13 15.89 6.81
N ASN A 143 17.28 15.69 8.12
CA ASN A 143 17.21 16.76 9.13
C ASN A 143 18.11 17.97 8.79
N PHE A 144 19.38 17.75 8.42
CA PHE A 144 20.29 18.83 8.05
C PHE A 144 19.81 19.61 6.81
N ALA A 145 19.25 18.91 5.81
CA ALA A 145 18.75 19.52 4.59
C ALA A 145 17.48 20.34 4.83
N VAL A 146 16.60 19.88 5.74
CA VAL A 146 15.43 20.64 6.23
C VAL A 146 15.87 21.93 6.92
N GLN A 147 16.85 21.87 7.83
CA GLN A 147 17.34 23.07 8.51
C GLN A 147 18.00 24.05 7.54
N ASN A 148 18.84 23.56 6.62
CA ASN A 148 19.46 24.41 5.60
C ASN A 148 18.42 25.05 4.65
N ALA A 149 17.35 24.34 4.30
CA ALA A 149 16.24 24.90 3.52
C ALA A 149 15.47 25.98 4.29
N ARG A 150 15.15 25.75 5.57
CA ARG A 150 14.51 26.75 6.44
C ARG A 150 15.39 27.99 6.65
N GLN A 151 16.70 27.80 6.79
CA GLN A 151 17.65 28.90 6.93
C GLN A 151 17.73 29.73 5.65
N ARG A 152 17.76 29.11 4.46
CA ARG A 152 17.67 29.81 3.16
C ARG A 152 16.38 30.62 3.04
N GLN A 153 15.21 30.01 3.27
CA GLN A 153 13.92 30.73 3.25
C GLN A 153 13.87 31.89 4.27
N THR A 154 14.45 31.70 5.46
CA THR A 154 14.53 32.76 6.49
C THR A 154 15.43 33.91 6.03
N GLN A 155 16.53 33.61 5.34
CA GLN A 155 17.46 34.61 4.81
C GLN A 155 16.83 35.35 3.62
N GLU A 156 16.26 34.64 2.65
CA GLU A 156 15.50 35.22 1.53
C GLU A 156 14.39 36.16 2.02
N ARG A 157 13.65 35.77 3.07
CA ARG A 157 12.63 36.62 3.69
C ARG A 157 13.23 37.86 4.35
N LYS A 158 14.36 37.74 5.06
CA LYS A 158 15.07 38.89 5.66
C LYS A 158 15.54 39.87 4.57
N ASP A 159 16.15 39.35 3.51
CA ASP A 159 16.68 40.16 2.42
C ASP A 159 15.56 40.85 1.63
N THR A 160 14.43 40.16 1.42
CA THR A 160 13.21 40.74 0.85
C THR A 160 12.66 41.88 1.71
N ILE A 161 12.54 41.68 3.04
CA ILE A 161 12.06 42.73 3.95
C ILE A 161 13.04 43.92 4.00
N LYS A 162 14.35 43.66 3.98
CA LYS A 162 15.39 44.71 3.93
C LYS A 162 15.35 45.50 2.62
N ALA A 163 15.09 44.84 1.49
CA ALA A 163 14.85 45.52 0.21
C ALA A 163 13.59 46.41 0.28
N LEU A 164 12.48 45.89 0.81
CA LEU A 164 11.25 46.66 1.02
C LEU A 164 11.44 47.85 1.96
N ALA A 165 12.25 47.73 3.01
CA ALA A 165 12.55 48.81 3.97
C ALA A 165 13.19 50.07 3.32
N SER A 166 13.81 49.94 2.14
CA SER A 166 14.35 51.08 1.39
C SER A 166 13.28 51.94 0.72
N THR A 167 12.10 51.39 0.44
CA THR A 167 11.02 51.99 -0.35
C THR A 167 9.72 52.15 0.42
N HIS A 168 9.48 51.31 1.43
CA HIS A 168 8.25 51.24 2.21
C HIS A 168 8.52 51.54 3.69
N GLY A 169 7.55 52.17 4.34
CA GLY A 169 7.51 52.36 5.80
C GLY A 169 6.15 51.99 6.35
N ILE A 170 6.08 51.67 7.64
CA ILE A 170 4.83 51.35 8.32
C ILE A 170 4.26 52.61 8.95
N LEU A 171 2.96 52.85 8.74
CA LEU A 171 2.23 53.93 9.40
C LEU A 171 1.49 53.35 10.60
N TYR A 172 1.86 53.78 11.81
CA TYR A 172 1.28 53.23 13.04
C TYR A 172 0.37 54.26 13.72
N PHE A 173 -0.93 53.98 13.72
CA PHE A 173 -1.93 54.79 14.43
C PHE A 173 -2.16 54.23 15.83
N ALA A 174 -2.01 55.08 16.85
CA ALA A 174 -2.13 54.66 18.24
C ALA A 174 -2.84 55.72 19.09
N ARG A 175 -3.34 55.27 20.25
CA ARG A 175 -3.83 56.10 21.35
C ARG A 175 -3.11 55.71 22.63
N SER A 176 -2.88 56.66 23.53
CA SER A 176 -2.25 56.43 24.83
C SER A 176 -3.14 55.63 25.80
N ASP A 177 -4.46 55.71 25.64
CA ASP A 177 -5.45 54.99 26.46
C ASP A 177 -5.72 53.55 25.99
N CYS A 178 -5.24 53.14 24.81
CA CYS A 178 -5.50 51.81 24.25
C CYS A 178 -4.46 50.77 24.72
N ASN A 179 -4.92 49.71 25.40
CA ASN A 179 -4.03 48.64 25.87
C ASN A 179 -3.40 47.83 24.72
N PHE A 180 -4.17 47.48 23.68
CA PHE A 180 -3.61 46.82 22.49
C PHE A 180 -2.51 47.64 21.80
N CYS A 181 -2.58 48.98 21.85
CA CYS A 181 -1.50 49.82 21.35
C CYS A 181 -0.23 49.70 22.20
N LYS A 182 -0.36 49.55 23.52
CA LYS A 182 0.78 49.34 24.43
C LYS A 182 1.47 47.99 24.14
N ASP A 183 0.69 46.95 23.86
CA ASP A 183 1.20 45.60 23.53
C ASP A 183 1.85 45.53 22.14
N GLN A 184 1.28 46.21 21.14
CA GLN A 184 1.80 46.24 19.76
C GLN A 184 3.06 47.11 19.61
N SER A 185 3.19 48.18 20.40
CA SER A 185 4.31 49.12 20.35
C SER A 185 5.71 48.46 20.43
N PRO A 186 6.03 47.59 21.41
CA PRO A 186 7.33 46.91 21.45
C PRO A 186 7.56 45.97 20.26
N VAL A 187 6.51 45.32 19.73
CA VAL A 187 6.61 44.45 18.55
C VAL A 187 7.00 45.24 17.31
N LEU A 188 6.34 46.38 17.06
CA LEU A 188 6.68 47.28 15.96
C LEU A 188 8.06 47.90 16.13
N LYS A 189 8.47 48.23 17.35
CA LYS A 189 9.82 48.74 17.63
C LYS A 189 10.89 47.69 17.33
N ALA A 190 10.71 46.47 17.82
CA ALA A 190 11.61 45.34 17.55
C ALA A 190 11.68 45.02 16.05
N PHE A 191 10.54 45.03 15.34
CA PHE A 191 10.50 44.87 13.89
C PHE A 191 11.30 45.97 13.17
N SER A 192 11.08 47.24 13.54
CA SER A 192 11.80 48.38 12.94
C SER A 192 13.32 48.26 13.14
N THR A 193 13.77 47.94 14.36
CA THR A 193 15.19 47.74 14.68
C THR A 193 15.79 46.53 13.96
N ALA A 194 15.06 45.42 13.86
CA ALA A 194 15.57 44.19 13.23
C ALA A 194 15.63 44.26 11.69
N THR A 195 14.78 45.09 11.06
CA THR A 195 14.63 45.15 9.60
C THR A 195 15.17 46.43 8.97
N GLY A 196 15.35 47.49 9.77
CA GLY A 196 15.60 48.84 9.28
C GLY A 196 14.37 49.55 8.71
N MET A 197 13.19 48.92 8.72
CA MET A 197 11.98 49.52 8.16
C MET A 197 11.49 50.68 9.04
N PRO A 198 11.32 51.91 8.50
CA PRO A 198 10.87 53.05 9.27
C PRO A 198 9.40 52.90 9.68
N VAL A 199 9.10 53.11 10.97
CA VAL A 199 7.75 53.12 11.53
C VAL A 199 7.40 54.55 11.94
N LEU A 200 6.45 55.17 11.24
CA LEU A 200 5.97 56.51 11.55
C LEU A 200 4.74 56.43 12.45
N THR A 201 4.92 56.77 13.73
CA THR A 201 3.83 56.70 14.72
C THR A 201 3.03 58.00 14.78
N ILE A 202 1.70 57.86 14.78
CA ILE A 202 0.73 58.95 14.86
C ILE A 202 -0.15 58.71 16.08
N SER A 203 -0.14 59.67 17.00
CA SER A 203 -1.05 59.69 18.13
C SER A 203 -2.36 60.35 17.70
N MET A 204 -3.47 59.62 17.86
CA MET A 204 -4.83 60.10 17.53
C MET A 204 -5.42 60.99 18.62
N ASP A 205 -5.00 60.78 19.87
CA ASP A 205 -5.45 61.47 21.09
C ASP A 205 -4.49 62.60 21.55
N GLY A 206 -3.33 62.71 20.91
CA GLY A 206 -2.25 63.61 21.32
C GLY A 206 -1.46 63.15 22.56
N GLY A 207 -1.72 61.95 23.09
CA GLY A 207 -1.00 61.37 24.22
C GLY A 207 0.34 60.72 23.85
N PRO A 208 1.21 60.42 24.83
CA PRO A 208 2.45 59.69 24.60
C PRO A 208 2.16 58.23 24.22
N ILE A 209 2.88 57.69 23.24
CA ILE A 209 2.79 56.29 22.82
C ILE A 209 4.02 55.54 23.34
N SER A 210 3.79 54.35 23.92
CA SER A 210 4.88 53.48 24.41
C SER A 210 5.89 53.19 23.30
N MET A 211 7.19 53.15 23.62
CA MET A 211 8.32 52.92 22.69
C MET A 211 8.48 53.91 21.51
N PHE A 212 7.58 54.90 21.36
CA PHE A 212 7.54 55.88 20.27
C PHE A 212 7.35 57.32 20.79
N PRO A 213 8.36 57.91 21.48
CA PRO A 213 8.28 59.27 22.03
C PRO A 213 8.23 60.35 20.94
N ASP A 214 8.60 60.04 19.71
CA ASP A 214 8.62 60.93 18.54
C ASP A 214 7.28 61.01 17.78
N ALA A 215 6.25 60.31 18.27
CA ALA A 215 4.93 60.22 17.68
C ALA A 215 4.31 61.58 17.33
N LYS A 216 3.76 61.70 16.12
CA LYS A 216 3.18 62.96 15.63
C LYS A 216 1.72 63.09 16.03
N LYS A 217 1.36 64.25 16.59
CA LYS A 217 -0.03 64.66 16.86
C LYS A 217 -0.63 65.25 15.57
N THR A 218 -1.20 64.41 14.71
CA THR A 218 -1.76 64.86 13.42
C THR A 218 -2.89 63.96 12.93
N THR A 219 -3.92 64.56 12.33
CA THR A 219 -4.97 63.84 11.59
C THR A 219 -4.39 63.23 10.31
N VAL A 220 -4.95 62.10 9.86
CA VAL A 220 -4.54 61.37 8.63
C VAL A 220 -4.51 62.27 7.40
N SER A 221 -5.55 63.10 7.21
CA SER A 221 -5.66 64.04 6.09
C SER A 221 -4.55 65.10 6.07
N ARG A 222 -4.19 65.65 7.23
CA ARG A 222 -3.06 66.60 7.38
C ARG A 222 -1.69 65.94 7.20
N LEU A 223 -1.57 64.64 7.49
CA LEU A 223 -0.35 63.88 7.25
C LEU A 223 -0.13 63.65 5.75
N LEU A 224 -1.15 63.13 5.04
CA LEU A 224 -1.08 62.87 3.59
C LEU A 224 -0.90 64.16 2.79
N ALA A 225 -1.50 65.27 3.21
CA ALA A 225 -1.32 66.58 2.57
C ALA A 225 0.08 67.19 2.76
N ARG A 226 0.87 66.74 3.77
CA ARG A 226 2.25 67.20 4.00
C ARG A 226 3.26 66.16 3.52
N ALA A 227 3.54 66.16 2.23
CA ALA A 227 4.60 65.37 1.60
C ALA A 227 5.97 65.50 2.30
N THR A 228 6.26 66.63 2.96
CA THR A 228 7.46 66.85 3.78
C THR A 228 7.61 65.90 4.98
N VAL A 229 6.52 65.37 5.54
CA VAL A 229 6.62 64.39 6.64
C VAL A 229 7.18 63.07 6.12
N PHE A 230 6.66 62.58 4.99
CA PHE A 230 7.20 61.41 4.30
C PHE A 230 8.63 61.64 3.80
N LYS A 231 8.92 62.82 3.22
CA LYS A 231 10.25 63.16 2.68
C LYS A 231 11.39 63.17 3.71
N ARG A 232 11.08 63.45 4.99
CA ARG A 232 12.05 63.42 6.10
C ARG A 232 12.21 62.04 6.74
N PHE A 233 11.22 61.15 6.57
CA PHE A 233 11.19 59.82 7.21
C PHE A 233 11.56 58.68 6.25
N LEU A 234 11.37 58.91 4.94
CA LEU A 234 11.74 58.03 3.84
C LEU A 234 12.45 58.89 2.76
N PRO A 235 13.79 59.04 2.79
CA PRO A 235 14.50 59.88 1.83
C PRO A 235 14.32 59.40 0.37
N SER A 236 14.05 58.10 0.16
CA SER A 236 13.76 57.52 -1.16
C SER A 236 12.34 57.82 -1.69
N PHE A 237 11.40 58.31 -0.86
CA PHE A 237 10.00 58.50 -1.28
C PHE A 237 9.78 59.71 -2.22
N SER A 238 10.83 60.51 -2.46
CA SER A 238 10.75 61.73 -3.27
C SER A 238 10.45 61.51 -4.77
N SER A 239 10.44 60.27 -5.25
CA SER A 239 10.24 59.92 -6.66
C SER A 239 8.81 59.48 -7.00
N ILE A 240 7.99 59.10 -6.02
CA ILE A 240 6.74 58.35 -6.28
C ILE A 240 5.46 59.19 -6.23
N VAL A 241 5.48 60.36 -5.59
CA VAL A 241 4.39 61.35 -5.68
C VAL A 241 4.69 62.31 -6.84
N ARG A 242 4.40 61.85 -8.08
CA ARG A 242 4.15 62.79 -9.18
C ARG A 242 2.90 63.59 -8.82
N PRO A 243 2.93 64.95 -8.83
CA PRO A 243 1.70 65.71 -8.83
C PRO A 243 0.95 65.37 -10.13
N GLY A 244 -0.26 64.84 -10.01
CA GLY A 244 -1.18 64.78 -11.13
C GLY A 244 -1.48 66.19 -11.61
N LYS A 245 -1.47 66.37 -12.94
CA LYS A 245 -2.14 67.49 -13.59
C LYS A 245 -3.62 67.14 -13.76
#